data_AF-A0AAD7NBR9-F1
#
_entry.id   AF-A0AAD7NBR9-F1
#
_cell.length_a   1.000
_cell.length_b   1.000
_cell.length_c   1.000
_cell.angle_alpha   90.00
_cell.angle_beta   90.00
_cell.angle_gamma   90.00
#
_symmetry.space_group_name_H-M   'P 1'
#
loop_
_entity.id
_entity.type
_entity.pdbx_description
1 polymer ?
#
loop_
_entity_poly.entity_id
_entity_poly.type
_entity_poly.pdbx_seq_one_letter_code
_entity_poly.pdbx_strand_id
1 'polypeptide(L)'
;MPRQQTVTEVRLNNISKCVTITVTTLDVLVNTLKIQGLEAMVNTTQSLLKLVQTIKQDKNECTELMEQTHNILNAIIGVYVKSDTGIELPPSTLNEIANFTQTLHKIHTFIEAQQSGSKVKKFFRQGELNGLLKDCKMGLQEGTKFFQIKSSDIMSTAREMEEQAQIRHQEVLNVIETISSSDSASSISRMYSGSYASSNSISMLLPAEPKIFHGRESELADILKHFEQSTPRIAILGAGGMGKTSLAQAVLHHEEIVIKYQGNRLFVACDTAASKVELAGLIGAHLGIKSGQDLTRAVLHRLSEGSPTLLILDNLETAWEPVESCKEVEEFLSLLTDIASLALMITMRGAERPSKVQWTRPFLPPLEPLAQEAARKVFIDIAEDRHPMGEIDQVLSLTDNMPLSINLLAHAVDVEDCTAILLRWQREHTSVISEGYDRRSNLEMSISLSLESPRIISTPHSQELLSLLSILPDGLSDVELKQSKFAIQDILDCKRALLRTSLAYTDGNKRLKVLVPIREYMAKFLPPVDKMIKPLFKHFQELLQVYLADTGKQSSALYVERLTSNYTNIQNIIQNGLYPGHPDLADSISCTSHFLRFNENTGREAIPLVDKVIWWP
;
A
#
# COMPACT_ATOMS: atom_id res chain seq x y z
N MET A 1 -29.10 30.39 12.27
CA MET A 1 -27.65 30.62 12.23
C MET A 1 -26.97 29.63 13.15
N PRO A 2 -26.07 28.76 12.66
CA PRO A 2 -25.31 27.86 13.53
C PRO A 2 -24.31 28.67 14.35
N ARG A 3 -24.25 28.44 15.66
CA ARG A 3 -23.29 29.09 16.56
C ARG A 3 -21.88 28.68 16.14
N GLN A 4 -21.04 29.65 15.78
CA GLN A 4 -19.59 29.43 15.67
C GLN A 4 -19.08 28.92 17.03
N GLN A 5 -18.52 27.71 17.05
CA GLN A 5 -17.86 27.16 18.23
C GLN A 5 -16.64 28.02 18.56
N THR A 6 -16.43 28.34 19.84
CA THR A 6 -15.25 29.10 20.26
C THR A 6 -13.99 28.22 20.21
N VAL A 7 -12.80 28.78 19.94
CA VAL A 7 -11.51 28.05 19.87
C VAL A 7 -11.28 27.17 21.10
N THR A 8 -11.67 27.64 22.28
CA THR A 8 -11.60 26.88 23.55
C THR A 8 -12.54 25.67 23.59
N GLU A 9 -13.72 25.76 22.98
CA GLU A 9 -14.70 24.67 22.91
C GLU A 9 -14.24 23.54 21.98
N VAL A 10 -13.60 23.90 20.87
CA VAL A 10 -12.93 22.94 19.98
C VAL A 10 -11.77 22.24 20.71
N ARG A 11 -10.91 23.00 21.41
CA ARG A 11 -9.80 22.44 22.20
C ARG A 11 -10.27 21.48 23.30
N LEU A 12 -11.31 21.85 24.04
CA LEU A 12 -11.87 21.00 25.11
C LEU A 12 -12.47 19.69 24.55
N ASN A 13 -13.17 19.76 23.42
CA ASN A 13 -13.71 18.58 22.75
C ASN A 13 -12.60 17.65 22.23
N ASN A 14 -11.52 18.20 21.68
CA ASN A 14 -10.39 17.41 21.18
C ASN A 14 -9.65 16.71 22.32
N ILE A 15 -9.28 17.42 23.39
CA ILE A 15 -8.61 16.79 24.53
C ILE A 15 -9.51 15.75 25.22
N SER A 16 -10.82 15.97 25.26
CA SER A 16 -11.77 14.99 25.78
C SER A 16 -11.74 13.70 24.96
N LYS A 17 -11.70 13.79 23.62
CA LYS A 17 -11.54 12.61 22.75
C LYS A 17 -10.21 11.89 23.01
N CYS A 18 -9.11 12.61 23.13
CA CYS A 18 -7.79 12.04 23.43
C CYS A 18 -7.78 11.30 24.78
N VAL A 19 -8.35 11.91 25.83
CA VAL A 19 -8.49 11.25 27.15
C VAL A 19 -9.45 10.06 27.09
N THR A 20 -10.52 10.11 26.29
CA THR A 20 -11.39 8.95 26.04
C THR A 20 -10.61 7.80 25.43
N ILE A 21 -9.82 8.04 24.38
CA ILE A 21 -9.01 6.99 23.75
C ILE A 21 -8.01 6.41 24.75
N THR A 22 -7.23 7.25 25.44
CA THR A 22 -6.25 6.81 26.43
C THR A 22 -6.88 6.01 27.57
N VAL A 23 -8.04 6.41 28.08
CA VAL A 23 -8.71 5.69 29.17
C VAL A 23 -9.30 4.37 28.70
N THR A 24 -9.85 4.30 27.48
CA THR A 24 -10.34 3.05 26.88
C THR A 24 -9.18 2.08 26.65
N THR A 25 -8.02 2.56 26.22
CA THR A 25 -6.80 1.75 26.14
C THR A 25 -6.39 1.18 27.50
N LEU A 26 -6.36 2.01 28.55
CA LEU A 26 -6.06 1.56 29.91
C LEU A 26 -7.08 0.54 30.40
N ASP A 27 -8.36 0.74 30.11
CA ASP A 27 -9.44 -0.20 30.46
C ASP A 27 -9.23 -1.57 29.80
N VAL A 28 -8.86 -1.61 28.51
CA VAL A 28 -8.50 -2.85 27.82
C VAL A 28 -7.29 -3.51 28.49
N LEU A 29 -6.22 -2.76 28.77
CA LEU A 29 -5.03 -3.29 29.43
C LEU A 29 -5.35 -3.88 30.81
N VAL A 30 -6.19 -3.22 31.60
CA VAL A 30 -6.64 -3.67 32.92
C VAL A 30 -7.44 -4.97 32.83
N ASN A 31 -8.38 -5.05 31.88
CA ASN A 31 -9.22 -6.23 31.68
C ASN A 31 -8.43 -7.42 31.11
N THR A 32 -7.47 -7.18 30.23
CA THR A 32 -6.64 -8.24 29.63
C THR A 32 -5.58 -8.76 30.61
N LEU A 33 -4.99 -7.89 31.43
CA LEU A 33 -3.86 -8.24 32.30
C LEU A 33 -4.25 -8.44 33.78
N LYS A 34 -5.53 -8.27 34.14
CA LYS A 34 -6.08 -8.41 35.51
C LYS A 34 -5.31 -7.60 36.56
N ILE A 35 -4.91 -6.38 36.21
CA ILE A 35 -4.04 -5.55 37.05
C ILE A 35 -4.88 -4.88 38.15
N GLN A 36 -4.67 -5.29 39.40
CA GLN A 36 -5.29 -4.64 40.56
C GLN A 36 -4.74 -3.22 40.76
N GLY A 37 -5.63 -2.24 40.92
CA GLY A 37 -5.29 -0.85 41.29
C GLY A 37 -5.56 0.21 40.21
N LEU A 38 -5.63 -0.15 38.93
CA LEU A 38 -5.92 0.79 37.84
C LEU A 38 -7.41 0.99 37.55
N GLU A 39 -8.26 0.03 37.94
CA GLU A 39 -9.71 0.08 37.73
C GLU A 39 -10.33 1.36 38.31
N ALA A 40 -9.92 1.75 39.51
CA ALA A 40 -10.40 2.96 40.16
C ALA A 40 -10.02 4.22 39.36
N MET A 41 -8.82 4.28 38.81
CA MET A 41 -8.34 5.39 37.98
C MET A 41 -9.13 5.47 36.66
N VAL A 42 -9.35 4.33 35.99
CA VAL A 42 -10.13 4.21 34.75
C VAL A 42 -11.57 4.69 34.98
N ASN A 43 -12.24 4.15 36.00
CA ASN A 43 -13.63 4.50 36.35
C ASN A 43 -13.77 6.00 36.70
N THR A 44 -12.81 6.55 37.43
CA THR A 44 -12.81 7.98 37.81
C THR A 44 -12.61 8.87 36.58
N THR A 45 -11.70 8.49 35.68
CA THR A 45 -11.43 9.24 34.44
C THR A 45 -12.62 9.18 33.47
N GLN A 46 -13.29 8.03 33.34
CA GLN A 46 -14.51 7.89 32.56
C GLN A 46 -15.67 8.74 33.12
N SER A 47 -15.81 8.80 34.45
CA SER A 47 -16.81 9.66 35.11
C SER A 47 -16.49 11.14 34.90
N LEU A 48 -15.21 11.52 34.99
CA LEU A 48 -14.72 12.87 34.70
C LEU A 48 -15.03 13.29 33.26
N LEU A 49 -14.83 12.41 32.28
CA LEU A 49 -15.14 12.67 30.87
C LEU A 49 -16.62 12.98 30.63
N LYS A 50 -17.53 12.22 31.26
CA LYS A 50 -18.98 12.48 31.18
C LYS A 50 -19.34 13.85 31.77
N LEU A 51 -18.69 14.22 32.86
CA LEU A 51 -18.89 15.51 33.51
C LEU A 51 -18.34 16.67 32.66
N VAL A 52 -17.17 16.51 32.05
CA VAL A 52 -16.54 17.53 31.19
C VAL A 52 -17.39 17.89 29.96
N GLN A 53 -18.10 16.92 29.39
CA GLN A 53 -19.00 17.12 28.25
C GLN A 53 -20.19 18.04 28.54
N THR A 54 -20.52 18.28 29.82
CA THR A 54 -21.68 19.10 30.23
C THR A 54 -21.32 20.54 30.62
N ILE A 55 -20.03 20.92 30.53
CA ILE A 55 -19.51 22.20 30.99
C ILE A 55 -19.91 23.38 30.10
N LYS A 56 -20.39 24.46 30.74
CA LYS A 56 -20.78 25.72 30.06
C LYS A 56 -19.86 26.92 30.36
N GLN A 57 -19.05 26.89 31.43
CA GLN A 57 -18.16 27.97 31.89
C GLN A 57 -16.76 27.44 32.22
N ASP A 58 -15.74 28.31 32.33
CA ASP A 58 -14.37 27.97 32.76
C ASP A 58 -13.68 26.86 31.93
N LYS A 59 -14.00 26.83 30.63
CA LYS A 59 -13.52 25.81 29.68
C LYS A 59 -12.00 25.78 29.54
N ASN A 60 -11.31 26.93 29.66
CA ASN A 60 -9.84 26.99 29.55
C ASN A 60 -9.14 26.23 30.69
N GLU A 61 -9.61 26.39 31.93
CA GLU A 61 -9.03 25.74 33.11
C GLU A 61 -9.30 24.24 33.09
N CYS A 62 -10.49 23.84 32.63
CA CYS A 62 -10.83 22.44 32.40
C CYS A 62 -9.97 21.82 31.30
N THR A 63 -9.70 22.54 30.21
CA THR A 63 -8.79 22.08 29.15
C THR A 63 -7.38 21.84 29.70
N GLU A 64 -6.82 22.76 30.48
CA GLU A 64 -5.47 22.63 31.06
C GLU A 64 -5.35 21.42 32.01
N LEU A 65 -6.37 21.20 32.85
CA LEU A 65 -6.43 20.03 33.73
C LEU A 65 -6.52 18.73 32.92
N MET A 66 -7.36 18.69 31.88
CA MET A 66 -7.51 17.52 31.00
C MET A 66 -6.24 17.21 30.19
N GLU A 67 -5.52 18.24 29.73
CA GLU A 67 -4.22 18.07 29.05
C GLU A 67 -3.17 17.42 29.98
N GLN A 68 -3.10 17.86 31.24
CA GLN A 68 -2.20 17.27 32.23
C GLN A 68 -2.62 15.85 32.63
N THR A 69 -3.92 15.60 32.79
CA THR A 69 -4.47 14.25 33.01
C THR A 69 -4.10 13.32 31.87
N HIS A 70 -4.25 13.75 30.62
CA HIS A 70 -3.86 12.96 29.44
C HIS A 70 -2.38 12.59 29.45
N ASN A 71 -1.50 13.55 29.76
CA ASN A 71 -0.05 13.32 29.80
C ASN A 71 0.35 12.28 30.85
N ILE A 72 -0.25 12.34 32.05
CA ILE A 72 0.03 11.37 33.11
C ILE A 72 -0.52 9.99 32.73
N LEU A 73 -1.73 9.90 32.17
CA LEU A 73 -2.30 8.63 31.71
C LEU A 73 -1.41 7.96 30.63
N ASN A 74 -0.90 8.73 29.67
CA ASN A 74 0.03 8.20 28.66
C ASN A 74 1.37 7.75 29.29
N ALA A 75 1.89 8.50 30.26
CA ALA A 75 3.12 8.14 30.95
C ALA A 75 2.96 6.87 31.79
N ILE A 76 1.78 6.68 32.41
CA ILE A 76 1.39 5.45 33.09
C ILE A 76 1.39 4.29 32.09
N ILE A 77 0.71 4.42 30.94
CA ILE A 77 0.74 3.40 29.87
C ILE A 77 2.19 3.04 29.51
N GLY A 78 3.06 4.04 29.27
CA GLY A 78 4.47 3.81 28.94
C GLY A 78 5.26 3.03 30.00
N VAL A 79 4.92 3.16 31.28
CA VAL A 79 5.52 2.36 32.37
C VAL A 79 5.03 0.91 32.35
N TYR A 80 3.75 0.67 32.06
CA TYR A 80 3.16 -0.68 32.01
C TYR A 80 3.61 -1.50 30.81
N VAL A 81 3.82 -0.85 29.68
CA VAL A 81 4.19 -1.51 28.42
C VAL A 81 5.59 -2.13 28.46
N LYS A 82 6.49 -1.63 29.33
CA LYS A 82 7.89 -2.10 29.43
C LYS A 82 8.16 -3.07 30.57
N SER A 83 7.19 -3.33 31.47
CA SER A 83 7.30 -4.42 32.43
C SER A 83 6.95 -5.73 31.73
N ASP A 84 7.90 -6.22 30.94
CA ASP A 84 7.83 -7.56 30.35
C ASP A 84 7.78 -8.56 31.52
N THR A 85 6.79 -9.45 31.51
CA THR A 85 6.41 -10.39 32.60
C THR A 85 5.62 -9.80 33.76
N GLY A 86 4.65 -10.57 34.27
CA GLY A 86 3.68 -10.22 35.32
C GLY A 86 4.27 -9.90 36.69
N ILE A 87 5.10 -8.87 36.77
CA ILE A 87 5.69 -8.32 37.97
C ILE A 87 4.73 -7.27 38.52
N GLU A 88 4.33 -7.44 39.78
CA GLU A 88 3.61 -6.42 40.55
C GLU A 88 4.36 -5.09 40.51
N LEU A 89 3.65 -4.00 40.22
CA LEU A 89 4.26 -2.67 40.16
C LEU A 89 5.00 -2.34 41.46
N PRO A 90 6.14 -1.63 41.40
CA PRO A 90 6.82 -1.18 42.60
C PRO A 90 5.84 -0.41 43.50
N PRO A 91 5.87 -0.63 44.83
CA PRO A 91 4.95 0.04 45.76
C PRO A 91 4.92 1.56 45.61
N SER A 92 6.04 2.17 45.22
CA SER A 92 6.15 3.59 44.91
C SER A 92 5.29 4.04 43.72
N THR A 93 5.14 3.18 42.70
CA THR A 93 4.34 3.45 41.50
C THR A 93 2.85 3.28 41.79
N LEU A 94 2.49 2.25 42.56
CA LEU A 94 1.11 2.06 43.03
C LEU A 94 0.66 3.22 43.92
N ASN A 95 1.53 3.69 44.81
CA ASN A 95 1.25 4.86 45.63
C ASN A 95 1.03 6.11 44.78
N GLU A 96 1.84 6.30 43.73
CA GLU A 96 1.67 7.45 42.83
C GLU A 96 0.41 7.36 41.97
N ILE A 97 0.04 6.16 41.50
CA ILE A 97 -1.24 5.92 40.81
C ILE A 97 -2.42 6.20 41.75
N ALA A 98 -2.31 5.84 43.03
CA ALA A 98 -3.33 6.16 44.03
C ALA A 98 -3.42 7.67 44.29
N ASN A 99 -2.30 8.37 44.41
CA ASN A 99 -2.23 9.84 44.52
C ASN A 99 -2.85 10.53 43.29
N PHE A 100 -2.56 10.03 42.10
CA PHE A 100 -3.15 10.52 40.86
C PHE A 100 -4.66 10.24 40.81
N THR A 101 -5.11 9.05 41.23
CA THR A 101 -6.54 8.72 41.34
C THR A 101 -7.26 9.66 42.30
N GLN A 102 -6.65 9.99 43.44
CA GLN A 102 -7.18 10.99 44.37
C GLN A 102 -7.23 12.38 43.74
N THR A 103 -6.23 12.74 42.94
CA THR A 103 -6.19 14.00 42.20
C THR A 103 -7.32 14.06 41.16
N LEU A 104 -7.61 12.96 40.45
CA LEU A 104 -8.76 12.86 39.54
C LEU A 104 -10.10 13.06 40.25
N HIS A 105 -10.27 12.52 41.47
CA HIS A 105 -11.46 12.77 42.29
C HIS A 105 -11.60 14.24 42.70
N LYS A 106 -10.49 14.91 43.03
CA LYS A 106 -10.49 16.35 43.32
C LYS A 106 -10.86 17.17 42.09
N ILE A 107 -10.35 16.80 40.90
CA ILE A 107 -10.73 17.44 39.62
C ILE A 107 -12.22 17.22 39.34
N HIS A 108 -12.73 16.01 39.52
CA HIS A 108 -14.16 15.72 39.38
C HIS A 108 -15.01 16.61 40.30
N THR A 109 -14.64 16.69 41.59
CA THR A 109 -15.33 17.53 42.59
C THR A 109 -15.28 19.00 42.23
N PHE A 110 -14.14 19.48 41.72
CA PHE A 110 -13.98 20.86 41.26
C PHE A 110 -14.92 21.17 40.09
N ILE A 111 -14.97 20.30 39.07
CA ILE A 111 -15.84 20.49 37.90
C ILE A 111 -17.32 20.41 38.29
N GLU A 112 -17.70 19.50 39.20
CA GLU A 112 -19.08 19.35 39.66
C GLU A 112 -19.54 20.56 40.48
N ALA A 113 -18.67 21.09 41.35
CA ALA A 113 -18.92 22.31 42.11
C ALA A 113 -19.06 23.56 41.20
N GLN A 114 -18.42 23.55 40.02
CA GLN A 114 -18.58 24.62 39.04
C GLN A 114 -19.94 24.59 38.31
N GLN A 115 -20.60 23.43 38.25
CA GLN A 115 -21.92 23.29 37.61
C GLN A 115 -23.09 23.56 38.57
N SER A 116 -22.90 23.35 39.88
CA SER A 116 -23.96 23.43 40.89
C SER A 116 -24.01 24.77 41.64
N GLY A 117 -24.66 25.80 41.08
CA GLY A 117 -25.16 26.91 41.91
C GLY A 117 -25.40 28.27 41.27
N SER A 118 -26.34 29.02 41.86
CA SER A 118 -26.57 30.46 41.63
C SER A 118 -25.30 31.28 41.92
N LYS A 119 -25.07 32.35 41.13
CA LYS A 119 -23.88 33.23 41.15
C LYS A 119 -23.48 33.74 42.54
N VAL A 120 -24.44 33.84 43.47
CA VAL A 120 -24.22 34.31 44.85
C VAL A 120 -23.55 33.25 45.75
N LYS A 121 -23.83 31.95 45.54
CA LYS A 121 -23.16 30.86 46.26
C LYS A 121 -21.73 30.62 45.76
N LYS A 122 -21.45 30.90 44.47
CA LYS A 122 -20.09 30.81 43.90
C LYS A 122 -19.13 31.83 44.52
N PHE A 123 -19.60 33.07 44.77
CA PHE A 123 -18.78 34.12 45.39
C PHE A 123 -18.34 33.78 46.82
N PHE A 124 -19.21 33.16 47.62
CA PHE A 124 -18.88 32.73 48.99
C PHE A 124 -18.00 31.46 49.05
N ARG A 125 -17.94 30.65 47.98
CA ARG A 125 -17.09 29.44 47.87
C ARG A 125 -15.82 29.63 47.05
N GLN A 126 -15.53 30.83 46.57
CA GLN A 126 -14.41 31.11 45.67
C GLN A 126 -13.05 30.76 46.31
N GLY A 127 -12.88 30.98 47.62
CA GLY A 127 -11.67 30.59 48.35
C GLY A 127 -11.44 29.09 48.41
N GLU A 128 -12.51 28.30 48.60
CA GLU A 128 -12.46 26.84 48.63
C GLU A 128 -12.21 26.25 47.23
N LEU A 129 -12.86 26.80 46.19
CA LEU A 129 -12.65 26.40 44.79
C LEU A 129 -11.23 26.71 44.29
N ASN A 130 -10.68 27.87 44.66
CA ASN A 130 -9.30 28.22 44.32
C ASN A 130 -8.29 27.33 45.07
N GLY A 131 -8.61 26.93 46.31
CA GLY A 131 -7.84 25.92 47.06
C GLY A 131 -7.84 24.57 46.35
N LEU A 132 -9.02 24.07 45.97
CA LEU A 132 -9.17 22.81 45.23
C LEU A 132 -8.45 22.82 43.88
N LEU A 133 -8.54 23.93 43.12
CA LEU A 133 -7.83 24.06 41.84
C LEU A 133 -6.30 24.03 42.03
N LYS A 134 -5.79 24.70 43.08
CA LYS A 134 -4.37 24.69 43.42
C LYS A 134 -3.90 23.29 43.79
N ASP A 135 -4.69 22.57 44.58
CA ASP A 135 -4.40 21.17 44.95
C ASP A 135 -4.41 20.24 43.74
N CYS A 136 -5.35 20.44 42.79
CA CYS A 136 -5.37 19.68 41.54
C CYS A 136 -4.12 19.92 40.71
N LYS A 137 -3.74 21.19 40.50
CA LYS A 137 -2.55 21.55 39.72
C LYS A 137 -1.26 21.02 40.38
N MET A 138 -1.18 21.05 41.71
CA MET A 138 -0.03 20.53 42.45
C MET A 138 0.10 19.01 42.29
N GLY A 139 -0.99 18.26 42.48
CA GLY A 139 -0.99 16.80 42.31
C GLY A 139 -0.66 16.37 40.88
N LEU A 140 -1.13 17.10 39.87
CA LEU A 140 -0.78 16.85 38.47
C LEU A 140 0.70 17.14 38.16
N GLN A 141 1.28 18.20 38.75
CA GLN A 141 2.69 18.52 38.59
C GLN A 141 3.61 17.48 39.26
N GLU A 142 3.24 16.98 40.44
CA GLU A 142 3.98 15.94 41.15
C GLU A 142 3.98 14.62 40.36
N GLY A 143 2.81 14.18 39.89
CA GLY A 143 2.68 13.00 39.05
C GLY A 143 3.48 13.13 37.75
N THR A 144 3.40 14.29 37.08
CA THR A 144 4.17 14.54 35.85
C THR A 144 5.68 14.41 36.09
N LYS A 145 6.21 14.98 37.18
CA LYS A 145 7.64 14.88 37.51
C LYS A 145 8.06 13.44 37.82
N PHE A 146 7.25 12.71 38.59
CA PHE A 146 7.54 11.32 38.94
C PHE A 146 7.66 10.43 37.70
N PHE A 147 6.68 10.51 36.79
CA PHE A 147 6.69 9.70 35.57
C PHE A 147 7.72 10.18 34.53
N GLN A 148 8.10 11.47 34.52
CA GLN A 148 9.21 11.98 33.69
C GLN A 148 10.59 11.49 34.15
N ILE A 149 10.87 11.50 35.46
CA ILE A 149 12.15 11.03 36.03
C ILE A 149 12.33 9.53 35.79
N LYS A 150 11.27 8.74 35.98
CA LYS A 150 11.30 7.29 35.72
C LYS A 150 11.52 6.95 34.24
N SER A 151 11.22 7.89 33.33
CA SER A 151 11.50 7.77 31.91
C SER A 151 12.99 8.03 31.55
N SER A 152 13.79 8.72 32.37
CA SER A 152 15.20 9.02 32.07
C SER A 152 16.17 7.89 32.45
N ASP A 153 15.86 7.12 33.50
CA ASP A 153 16.64 5.93 33.91
C ASP A 153 16.59 4.79 32.87
N ILE A 154 15.67 4.89 31.90
CA ILE A 154 15.45 3.91 30.82
C ILE A 154 16.49 4.06 29.69
N MET A 155 17.21 5.19 29.60
CA MET A 155 18.21 5.40 28.54
C MET A 155 19.60 4.83 28.86
N SER A 156 19.93 4.56 30.12
CA SER A 156 21.24 4.02 30.51
C SER A 156 21.32 2.50 30.35
N THR A 157 20.22 1.77 30.57
CA THR A 157 20.16 0.30 30.43
C THR A 157 20.15 -0.19 28.98
N ALA A 158 19.69 0.64 28.04
CA ALA A 158 19.74 0.33 26.60
C ALA A 158 21.19 0.23 26.06
N ARG A 159 22.15 0.94 26.67
CA ARG A 159 23.57 0.88 26.28
C ARG A 159 24.26 -0.41 26.72
N GLU A 160 23.86 -0.98 27.86
CA GLU A 160 24.45 -2.21 28.39
C GLU A 160 23.95 -3.47 27.65
N MET A 161 22.73 -3.45 27.12
CA MET A 161 22.17 -4.55 26.33
C MET A 161 22.76 -4.63 24.90
N GLU A 162 23.16 -3.50 24.32
CA GLU A 162 23.81 -3.43 22.99
C GLU A 162 25.20 -4.08 23.01
N GLU A 163 25.94 -3.94 24.11
CA GLU A 163 27.28 -4.50 24.28
C GLU A 163 27.27 -6.04 24.46
N GLN A 164 26.26 -6.58 25.16
CA GLN A 164 26.10 -8.02 25.40
C GLN A 164 25.63 -8.81 24.16
N ALA A 165 24.87 -8.17 23.26
CA ALA A 165 24.42 -8.79 22.01
C ALA A 165 25.57 -8.96 20.99
N GLN A 166 26.53 -8.03 21.00
CA GLN A 166 27.70 -8.05 20.11
C GLN A 166 28.64 -9.25 20.41
N ILE A 167 28.78 -9.63 21.68
CA ILE A 167 29.64 -10.72 22.14
C ILE A 167 29.06 -12.09 21.74
N ARG A 168 27.76 -12.29 21.93
CA ARG A 168 27.06 -13.54 21.53
C ARG A 168 27.03 -13.74 20.01
N HIS A 169 27.02 -12.66 19.24
CA HIS A 169 27.05 -12.74 17.77
C HIS A 169 28.36 -13.35 17.24
N GLN A 170 29.49 -13.09 17.90
CA GLN A 170 30.79 -13.59 17.46
C GLN A 170 30.98 -15.10 17.73
N GLU A 171 30.33 -15.64 18.76
CA GLU A 171 30.38 -17.08 19.09
C GLU A 171 29.58 -17.93 18.10
N VAL A 172 28.47 -17.40 17.58
CA VAL A 172 27.62 -18.07 16.57
C VAL A 172 28.31 -18.13 15.20
N LEU A 173 29.08 -17.11 14.83
CA LEU A 173 29.83 -17.08 13.56
C LEU A 173 30.89 -18.20 13.47
N ASN A 174 31.53 -18.55 14.59
CA ASN A 174 32.53 -19.62 14.63
C ASN A 174 31.92 -21.03 14.47
N VAL A 175 30.64 -21.21 14.83
CA VAL A 175 29.93 -22.49 14.68
C VAL A 175 29.46 -22.70 13.24
N ILE A 176 29.12 -21.63 12.54
CA ILE A 176 28.62 -21.65 11.14
C ILE A 176 29.75 -21.97 10.16
N GLU A 177 30.99 -21.57 10.45
CA GLU A 177 32.17 -21.86 9.61
C GLU A 177 32.47 -23.36 9.50
N THR A 178 32.00 -24.18 10.46
CA THR A 178 32.28 -25.62 10.51
C THR A 178 31.26 -26.46 9.71
N ILE A 179 30.07 -25.91 9.39
CA ILE A 179 28.94 -26.68 8.84
C ILE A 179 28.85 -26.58 7.29
N SER A 180 29.59 -25.67 6.67
CA SER A 180 29.48 -25.34 5.23
C SER A 180 30.20 -26.32 4.28
N SER A 181 30.42 -27.58 4.67
CA SER A 181 31.05 -28.60 3.82
C SER A 181 30.17 -29.84 3.64
N SER A 182 29.12 -29.74 2.81
CA SER A 182 28.63 -30.84 1.97
C SER A 182 27.46 -30.40 1.07
N ASP A 183 27.65 -30.60 -0.23
CA ASP A 183 26.70 -30.35 -1.33
C ASP A 183 25.66 -31.48 -1.46
N SER A 184 24.48 -31.15 -2.02
CA SER A 184 23.79 -31.85 -3.14
C SER A 184 22.26 -31.72 -3.09
N ALA A 185 21.62 -31.19 -4.15
CA ALA A 185 20.30 -31.65 -4.61
C ALA A 185 19.90 -31.02 -5.96
N SER A 186 20.18 -31.74 -7.06
CA SER A 186 19.59 -31.53 -8.38
C SER A 186 18.72 -32.74 -8.72
N SER A 187 17.39 -32.57 -8.74
CA SER A 187 16.41 -33.46 -9.39
C SER A 187 14.99 -32.98 -9.02
N ILE A 188 14.25 -32.35 -9.94
CA ILE A 188 12.78 -32.34 -10.12
C ILE A 188 12.50 -31.35 -11.26
N SER A 189 12.78 -31.72 -12.51
CA SER A 189 12.25 -30.99 -13.67
C SER A 189 12.22 -31.95 -14.85
N ARG A 190 11.13 -32.72 -14.95
CA ARG A 190 10.91 -33.63 -16.09
C ARG A 190 9.48 -34.14 -16.27
N MET A 191 8.44 -33.42 -15.81
CA MET A 191 7.08 -34.00 -15.81
C MET A 191 5.92 -33.24 -16.45
N TYR A 192 6.10 -32.13 -17.18
CA TYR A 192 4.95 -31.53 -17.89
C TYR A 192 5.33 -30.95 -19.25
N SER A 193 5.42 -31.83 -20.26
CA SER A 193 5.36 -31.43 -21.67
C SER A 193 4.54 -32.47 -22.41
N GLY A 194 3.33 -32.11 -22.83
CA GLY A 194 2.38 -33.00 -23.47
C GLY A 194 1.44 -32.23 -24.39
N SER A 195 1.89 -32.07 -25.64
CA SER A 195 1.17 -32.14 -26.92
C SER A 195 -0.25 -31.59 -27.02
N TYR A 196 -0.48 -30.67 -27.97
CA TYR A 196 -1.53 -30.83 -29.01
C TYR A 196 -1.15 -30.06 -30.28
N ALA A 197 -1.03 -30.79 -31.38
CA ALA A 197 -1.04 -30.25 -32.75
C ALA A 197 -2.24 -30.86 -33.48
N SER A 198 -3.08 -30.04 -34.11
CA SER A 198 -3.71 -30.41 -35.37
C SER A 198 -4.16 -29.15 -36.13
N SER A 199 -3.89 -29.19 -37.42
CA SER A 199 -3.96 -28.12 -38.40
C SER A 199 -5.34 -28.02 -39.06
N ASN A 200 -5.82 -26.80 -39.22
CA ASN A 200 -6.65 -26.37 -40.35
C ASN A 200 -6.28 -24.92 -40.69
N SER A 201 -6.02 -24.67 -41.97
CA SER A 201 -5.73 -23.34 -42.52
C SER A 201 -6.97 -22.46 -42.45
N ILE A 202 -7.15 -21.82 -41.31
CA ILE A 202 -8.05 -20.69 -41.08
C ILE A 202 -7.16 -19.47 -41.34
N SER A 203 -7.50 -18.63 -42.32
CA SER A 203 -7.03 -17.24 -42.26
C SER A 203 -7.62 -16.68 -40.96
N MET A 204 -6.83 -16.64 -39.89
CA MET A 204 -7.37 -16.34 -38.56
C MET A 204 -8.05 -14.98 -38.62
N LEU A 205 -9.33 -14.98 -38.24
CA LEU A 205 -10.12 -13.77 -38.16
C LEU A 205 -9.39 -12.79 -37.24
N LEU A 206 -9.29 -11.53 -37.65
CA LEU A 206 -8.78 -10.49 -36.77
C LEU A 206 -9.58 -10.50 -35.47
N PRO A 207 -8.95 -10.25 -34.31
CA PRO A 207 -9.67 -10.08 -33.07
C PRO A 207 -10.72 -8.97 -33.22
N ALA A 208 -11.82 -9.07 -32.48
CA ALA A 208 -12.87 -8.07 -32.51
C ALA A 208 -12.36 -6.70 -32.05
N GLU A 209 -12.93 -5.63 -32.60
CA GLU A 209 -12.67 -4.28 -32.13
C GLU A 209 -13.14 -4.10 -30.68
N PRO A 210 -12.36 -3.42 -29.81
CA PRO A 210 -12.80 -3.12 -28.45
C PRO A 210 -14.03 -2.20 -28.48
N LYS A 211 -15.15 -2.69 -27.94
CA LYS A 211 -16.41 -1.92 -27.92
C LYS A 211 -16.43 -0.82 -26.86
N ILE A 212 -15.73 -1.05 -25.74
CA ILE A 212 -15.57 -0.08 -24.66
C ILE A 212 -14.10 0.32 -24.65
N PHE A 213 -13.82 1.53 -25.14
CA PHE A 213 -12.47 2.04 -25.32
C PHE A 213 -12.43 3.53 -25.03
N HIS A 214 -12.00 3.90 -23.82
CA HIS A 214 -11.92 5.29 -23.37
C HIS A 214 -10.57 5.58 -22.73
N GLY A 215 -10.08 6.82 -22.89
CA GLY A 215 -8.89 7.32 -22.18
C GLY A 215 -7.56 6.85 -22.76
N ARG A 216 -7.57 6.38 -24.01
CA ARG A 216 -6.39 5.94 -24.77
C ARG A 216 -6.27 6.65 -26.11
N GLU A 217 -7.04 7.71 -26.32
CA GLU A 217 -7.12 8.46 -27.57
C GLU A 217 -5.77 9.15 -27.86
N SER A 218 -5.07 9.63 -26.83
CA SER A 218 -3.72 10.20 -26.96
C SER A 218 -2.71 9.17 -27.44
N GLU A 219 -2.64 8.02 -26.80
CA GLU A 219 -1.69 6.95 -27.14
C GLU A 219 -2.00 6.38 -28.52
N LEU A 220 -3.28 6.25 -28.87
CA LEU A 220 -3.72 5.86 -30.21
C LEU A 220 -3.25 6.88 -31.26
N ALA A 221 -3.47 8.18 -31.03
CA ALA A 221 -3.03 9.23 -31.95
C ALA A 221 -1.50 9.26 -32.11
N ASP A 222 -0.75 9.10 -31.03
CA ASP A 222 0.72 9.02 -31.06
C ASP A 222 1.20 7.80 -31.86
N ILE A 223 0.53 6.66 -31.73
CA ILE A 223 0.82 5.47 -32.53
C ILE A 223 0.54 5.73 -34.01
N LEU A 224 -0.63 6.29 -34.36
CA LEU A 224 -1.03 6.55 -35.75
C LEU A 224 -0.08 7.52 -36.45
N LYS A 225 0.39 8.56 -35.74
CA LYS A 225 1.40 9.48 -36.25
C LYS A 225 2.70 8.79 -36.70
N HIS A 226 3.10 7.70 -36.04
CA HIS A 226 4.27 6.92 -36.47
C HIS A 226 4.02 6.17 -37.79
N PHE A 227 2.78 5.75 -38.06
CA PHE A 227 2.38 5.10 -39.31
C PHE A 227 2.31 6.07 -40.50
N GLU A 228 2.07 7.36 -40.27
CA GLU A 228 2.13 8.38 -41.31
C GLU A 228 3.56 8.61 -41.82
N GLN A 229 4.53 8.59 -40.91
CA GLN A 229 5.91 9.01 -41.20
C GLN A 229 6.78 7.91 -41.80
N SER A 230 6.54 6.65 -41.44
CA SER A 230 7.42 5.53 -41.83
C SER A 230 6.73 4.17 -41.70
N THR A 231 7.49 3.08 -41.87
CA THR A 231 7.10 1.73 -41.43
C THR A 231 7.53 1.57 -39.97
N PRO A 232 6.59 1.65 -39.00
CA PRO A 232 6.97 1.80 -37.60
C PRO A 232 7.26 0.47 -36.91
N ARG A 233 8.06 0.56 -35.84
CA ARG A 233 8.42 -0.52 -34.92
C ARG A 233 8.04 -0.05 -33.52
N ILE A 234 6.92 -0.52 -33.00
CA ILE A 234 6.27 0.03 -31.79
C ILE A 234 6.18 -1.06 -30.72
N ALA A 235 6.52 -0.69 -29.48
CA ALA A 235 6.30 -1.54 -28.31
C ALA A 235 5.31 -0.86 -27.37
N ILE A 236 4.16 -1.49 -27.16
CA ILE A 236 3.16 -1.11 -26.17
C ILE A 236 3.47 -1.88 -24.89
N LEU A 237 3.89 -1.15 -23.87
CA LEU A 237 4.43 -1.70 -22.62
C LEU A 237 3.55 -1.34 -21.43
N GLY A 238 3.76 -1.99 -20.28
CA GLY A 238 3.03 -1.70 -19.03
C GLY A 238 2.65 -2.94 -18.23
N ALA A 239 2.07 -2.72 -17.06
CA ALA A 239 1.62 -3.80 -16.17
C ALA A 239 0.54 -4.69 -16.82
N GLY A 240 0.34 -5.89 -16.27
CA GLY A 240 -0.80 -6.75 -16.63
C GLY A 240 -2.12 -5.98 -16.51
N GLY A 241 -3.09 -6.23 -17.39
CA GLY A 241 -4.43 -5.61 -17.32
C GLY A 241 -4.52 -4.10 -17.61
N MET A 242 -3.46 -3.46 -18.13
CA MET A 242 -3.46 -2.03 -18.49
C MET A 242 -4.13 -1.66 -19.83
N GLY A 243 -4.67 -2.66 -20.55
CA GLY A 243 -5.34 -2.44 -21.85
C GLY A 243 -4.39 -2.40 -23.06
N LYS A 244 -3.17 -2.95 -22.96
CA LYS A 244 -2.19 -3.00 -24.07
C LYS A 244 -2.75 -3.70 -25.30
N THR A 245 -3.33 -4.88 -25.12
CA THR A 245 -3.99 -5.67 -26.18
C THR A 245 -5.16 -4.92 -26.80
N SER A 246 -5.99 -4.26 -25.98
CA SER A 246 -7.11 -3.44 -26.46
C SER A 246 -6.62 -2.24 -27.30
N LEU A 247 -5.54 -1.57 -26.89
CA LEU A 247 -4.93 -0.49 -27.68
C LEU A 247 -4.38 -1.01 -29.02
N ALA A 248 -3.71 -2.16 -29.02
CA ALA A 248 -3.22 -2.78 -30.25
C ALA A 248 -4.37 -3.17 -31.21
N GLN A 249 -5.48 -3.68 -30.68
CA GLN A 249 -6.69 -3.97 -31.45
C GLN A 249 -7.36 -2.69 -31.98
N ALA A 250 -7.42 -1.61 -31.20
CA ALA A 250 -7.93 -0.32 -31.66
C ALA A 250 -7.11 0.23 -32.85
N VAL A 251 -5.78 0.11 -32.80
CA VAL A 251 -4.91 0.47 -33.94
C VAL A 251 -5.20 -0.42 -35.15
N LEU A 252 -5.33 -1.73 -34.94
CA LEU A 252 -5.60 -2.71 -35.98
C LEU A 252 -6.86 -2.37 -36.79
N HIS A 253 -7.90 -1.85 -36.13
CA HIS A 253 -9.20 -1.50 -36.72
C HIS A 253 -9.33 -0.02 -37.15
N HIS A 254 -8.34 0.82 -36.83
CA HIS A 254 -8.38 2.23 -37.22
C HIS A 254 -8.45 2.39 -38.75
N GLU A 255 -9.29 3.33 -39.23
CA GLU A 255 -9.62 3.50 -40.65
C GLU A 255 -8.37 3.65 -41.54
N GLU A 256 -7.40 4.46 -41.12
CA GLU A 256 -6.14 4.67 -41.86
C GLU A 256 -5.30 3.39 -41.98
N ILE A 257 -5.29 2.57 -40.93
CA ILE A 257 -4.56 1.30 -40.89
C ILE A 257 -5.26 0.26 -41.77
N VAL A 258 -6.59 0.23 -41.72
CA VAL A 258 -7.43 -0.60 -42.60
C VAL A 258 -7.17 -0.25 -44.07
N ILE A 259 -7.13 1.04 -44.42
CA ILE A 259 -6.88 1.50 -45.79
C ILE A 259 -5.46 1.13 -46.24
N LYS A 260 -4.46 1.37 -45.39
CA LYS A 260 -3.04 1.19 -45.73
C LYS A 260 -2.63 -0.28 -45.87
N TYR A 261 -3.08 -1.14 -44.95
CA TYR A 261 -2.65 -2.54 -44.88
C TYR A 261 -3.70 -3.54 -45.38
N GLN A 262 -4.96 -3.12 -45.51
CA GLN A 262 -6.08 -3.93 -46.02
C GLN A 262 -6.20 -5.29 -45.32
N GLY A 263 -6.08 -6.40 -46.06
CA GLY A 263 -6.09 -7.75 -45.50
C GLY A 263 -4.76 -8.19 -44.87
N ASN A 264 -3.67 -7.44 -45.06
CA ASN A 264 -2.32 -7.79 -44.57
C ASN A 264 -2.07 -7.25 -43.16
N ARG A 265 -3.04 -7.48 -42.29
CA ARG A 265 -2.99 -7.15 -40.87
C ARG A 265 -2.97 -8.49 -40.14
N LEU A 266 -1.93 -8.74 -39.36
CA LEU A 266 -1.73 -10.00 -38.65
C LEU A 266 -1.71 -9.70 -37.16
N PHE A 267 -2.54 -10.39 -36.41
CA PHE A 267 -2.54 -10.34 -34.96
C PHE A 267 -2.21 -11.73 -34.42
N VAL A 268 -1.04 -11.88 -33.79
CA VAL A 268 -0.51 -13.15 -33.33
C VAL A 268 -0.42 -13.12 -31.80
N ALA A 269 -1.30 -13.87 -31.13
CA ALA A 269 -1.21 -14.09 -29.69
C ALA A 269 -0.05 -15.06 -29.38
N CYS A 270 0.93 -14.62 -28.58
CA CYS A 270 2.17 -15.35 -28.32
C CYS A 270 2.14 -16.17 -27.03
N ASP A 271 0.97 -16.31 -26.38
CA ASP A 271 0.80 -16.95 -25.06
C ASP A 271 1.29 -18.41 -24.99
N THR A 272 1.44 -19.07 -26.13
CA THR A 272 1.88 -20.47 -26.21
C THR A 272 3.27 -20.65 -26.81
N ALA A 273 4.00 -19.56 -27.11
CA ALA A 273 5.34 -19.64 -27.66
C ALA A 273 6.38 -19.37 -26.57
N ALA A 274 7.12 -20.40 -26.17
CA ALA A 274 8.23 -20.32 -25.23
C ALA A 274 9.61 -20.20 -25.91
N SER A 275 9.65 -20.23 -27.26
CA SER A 275 10.91 -20.14 -28.02
C SER A 275 10.76 -19.42 -29.36
N LYS A 276 11.90 -19.05 -29.97
CA LYS A 276 11.96 -18.49 -31.34
C LYS A 276 11.24 -19.36 -32.36
N VAL A 277 11.44 -20.68 -32.30
CA VAL A 277 10.88 -21.62 -33.29
C VAL A 277 9.36 -21.69 -33.16
N GLU A 278 8.84 -21.71 -31.94
CA GLU A 278 7.40 -21.70 -31.69
C GLU A 278 6.77 -20.36 -32.10
N LEU A 279 7.43 -19.23 -31.82
CA LEU A 279 7.00 -17.92 -32.29
C LEU A 279 6.93 -17.85 -33.82
N ALA A 280 7.97 -18.32 -34.51
CA ALA A 280 7.97 -18.44 -35.96
C ALA A 280 6.87 -19.38 -36.46
N GLY A 281 6.59 -20.47 -35.73
CA GLY A 281 5.48 -21.37 -36.01
C GLY A 281 4.10 -20.70 -35.91
N LEU A 282 3.87 -19.88 -34.88
CA LEU A 282 2.62 -19.13 -34.71
C LEU A 282 2.43 -18.11 -35.84
N ILE A 283 3.47 -17.35 -36.19
CA ILE A 283 3.42 -16.41 -37.32
C ILE A 283 3.19 -17.17 -38.63
N GLY A 284 3.90 -18.29 -38.83
CA GLY A 284 3.76 -19.15 -40.00
C GLY A 284 2.33 -19.69 -40.16
N ALA A 285 1.68 -20.07 -39.07
CA ALA A 285 0.29 -20.52 -39.09
C ALA A 285 -0.67 -19.41 -39.60
N HIS A 286 -0.48 -18.17 -39.16
CA HIS A 286 -1.26 -17.01 -39.64
C HIS A 286 -1.00 -16.70 -41.12
N LEU A 287 0.21 -17.00 -41.60
CA LEU A 287 0.60 -16.85 -43.01
C LEU A 287 0.21 -18.05 -43.89
N GLY A 288 -0.41 -19.09 -43.33
CA GLY A 288 -0.76 -20.32 -44.04
C GLY A 288 0.44 -21.18 -44.42
N ILE A 289 1.60 -20.97 -43.77
CA ILE A 289 2.82 -21.75 -43.98
C ILE A 289 2.67 -23.09 -43.27
N LYS A 290 2.82 -24.19 -44.03
CA LYS A 290 2.81 -25.54 -43.47
C LYS A 290 4.11 -25.81 -42.70
N SER A 291 4.01 -26.64 -41.66
CA SER A 291 5.19 -27.10 -40.90
C SER A 291 6.26 -27.68 -41.82
N GLY A 292 7.49 -27.21 -41.67
CA GLY A 292 8.66 -27.62 -42.46
C GLY A 292 9.95 -27.41 -41.65
N GLN A 293 11.09 -27.83 -42.19
CA GLN A 293 12.36 -27.84 -41.43
C GLN A 293 12.87 -26.44 -41.03
N ASP A 294 12.53 -25.38 -41.78
CA ASP A 294 12.97 -24.00 -41.48
C ASP A 294 11.81 -23.00 -41.56
N LEU A 295 10.96 -23.02 -40.53
CA LEU A 295 9.82 -22.11 -40.39
C LEU A 295 10.25 -20.64 -40.33
N THR A 296 11.37 -20.35 -39.67
CA THR A 296 11.90 -18.98 -39.53
C THR A 296 12.16 -18.37 -40.90
N ARG A 297 12.90 -19.07 -41.76
CA ARG A 297 13.21 -18.58 -43.11
C ARG A 297 11.97 -18.49 -43.98
N ALA A 298 11.05 -19.45 -43.89
CA ALA A 298 9.80 -19.43 -44.64
C ALA A 298 8.94 -18.21 -44.28
N VAL A 299 8.83 -17.86 -42.99
CA VAL A 299 8.12 -16.68 -42.51
C VAL A 299 8.77 -15.39 -43.02
N LEU A 300 10.08 -15.25 -42.87
CA LEU A 300 10.82 -14.06 -43.34
C LEU A 300 10.65 -13.87 -44.86
N HIS A 301 10.79 -14.95 -45.63
CA HIS A 301 10.57 -14.93 -47.07
C HIS A 301 9.15 -14.48 -47.42
N ARG A 302 8.13 -15.09 -46.81
CA ARG A 302 6.73 -14.78 -47.08
C ARG A 302 6.36 -13.32 -46.76
N LEU A 303 6.90 -12.77 -45.67
CA LEU A 303 6.70 -11.37 -45.30
C LEU A 303 7.46 -10.41 -46.22
N SER A 304 8.62 -10.81 -46.75
CA SER A 304 9.42 -9.99 -47.65
C SER A 304 8.88 -9.88 -49.09
N GLU A 305 8.26 -10.93 -49.61
CA GLU A 305 7.64 -10.93 -50.95
C GLU A 305 6.26 -10.28 -50.98
N GLY A 306 5.64 -10.11 -49.80
CA GLY A 306 4.29 -9.62 -49.65
C GLY A 306 4.13 -8.12 -49.85
N SER A 307 2.87 -7.70 -49.98
CA SER A 307 2.46 -6.31 -49.83
C SER A 307 2.75 -5.78 -48.41
N PRO A 308 2.75 -4.44 -48.20
CA PRO A 308 2.92 -3.85 -46.88
C PRO A 308 2.05 -4.56 -45.83
N THR A 309 2.68 -5.00 -44.75
CA THR A 309 2.06 -5.85 -43.73
C THR A 309 2.22 -5.21 -42.36
N LEU A 310 1.16 -5.22 -41.55
CA LEU A 310 1.22 -4.91 -40.12
C LEU A 310 1.20 -6.21 -39.34
N LEU A 311 2.27 -6.51 -38.62
CA LEU A 311 2.37 -7.64 -37.71
C LEU A 311 2.31 -7.16 -36.26
N ILE A 312 1.29 -7.61 -35.54
CA ILE A 312 1.13 -7.41 -34.11
C ILE A 312 1.47 -8.72 -33.40
N LEU A 313 2.48 -8.70 -32.52
CA LEU A 313 2.83 -9.80 -31.61
C LEU A 313 2.33 -9.46 -30.21
N ASP A 314 1.23 -10.07 -29.79
CA ASP A 314 0.61 -9.83 -28.49
C ASP A 314 1.17 -10.78 -27.43
N ASN A 315 1.45 -10.27 -26.23
CA ASN A 315 2.06 -11.01 -25.11
C ASN A 315 3.40 -11.68 -25.47
N LEU A 316 4.29 -10.92 -26.14
CA LEU A 316 5.59 -11.43 -26.61
C LEU A 316 6.53 -11.86 -25.46
N GLU A 317 6.26 -11.42 -24.21
CA GLU A 317 7.05 -11.82 -23.05
C GLU A 317 7.15 -13.34 -22.86
N THR A 318 6.13 -14.12 -23.24
CA THR A 318 6.18 -15.58 -23.11
C THR A 318 7.35 -16.19 -23.88
N ALA A 319 7.64 -15.65 -25.07
CA ALA A 319 8.76 -16.12 -25.90
C ALA A 319 10.08 -15.44 -25.52
N TRP A 320 10.04 -14.16 -25.13
CA TRP A 320 11.22 -13.32 -24.95
C TRP A 320 11.82 -13.38 -23.53
N GLU A 321 11.00 -13.61 -22.51
CA GLU A 321 11.44 -13.53 -21.11
C GLU A 321 12.33 -14.69 -20.63
N PRO A 322 12.17 -15.96 -21.11
CA PRO A 322 13.09 -17.03 -20.77
C PRO A 322 14.52 -16.72 -21.21
N VAL A 323 15.50 -16.96 -20.33
CA VAL A 323 16.90 -16.56 -20.52
C VAL A 323 17.53 -17.26 -21.72
N GLU A 324 17.15 -18.52 -21.95
CA GLU A 324 17.65 -19.37 -23.02
C GLU A 324 17.15 -18.93 -24.41
N SER A 325 15.94 -18.37 -24.50
CA SER A 325 15.31 -17.97 -25.76
C SER A 325 15.47 -16.48 -26.08
N CYS A 326 15.65 -15.63 -25.07
CA CYS A 326 15.67 -14.17 -25.17
C CYS A 326 16.53 -13.66 -26.35
N LYS A 327 17.80 -14.10 -26.40
CA LYS A 327 18.75 -13.67 -27.44
C LYS A 327 18.32 -14.11 -28.84
N GLU A 328 17.78 -15.31 -28.98
CA GLU A 328 17.33 -15.83 -30.27
C GLU A 328 16.07 -15.14 -30.76
N VAL A 329 15.15 -14.81 -29.85
CA VAL A 329 13.95 -14.02 -30.16
C VAL A 329 14.34 -12.61 -30.59
N GLU A 330 15.28 -11.96 -29.90
CA GLU A 330 15.79 -10.64 -30.32
C GLU A 330 16.47 -10.67 -31.70
N GLU A 331 17.22 -11.72 -32.01
CA GLU A 331 17.80 -11.92 -33.35
C GLU A 331 16.70 -12.09 -34.41
N PHE A 332 15.65 -12.84 -34.10
CA PHE A 332 14.52 -13.00 -35.01
C PHE A 332 13.74 -11.70 -35.21
N LEU A 333 13.49 -10.93 -34.15
CA LEU A 333 12.88 -9.61 -34.26
C LEU A 333 13.74 -8.66 -35.11
N SER A 334 15.06 -8.70 -34.96
CA SER A 334 15.99 -7.94 -35.81
C SER A 334 15.77 -8.27 -37.29
N LEU A 335 15.73 -9.56 -37.64
CA LEU A 335 15.50 -10.03 -39.01
C LEU A 335 14.12 -9.63 -39.55
N LEU A 336 13.08 -9.67 -38.72
CA LEU A 336 11.75 -9.17 -39.11
C LEU A 336 11.81 -7.66 -39.42
N THR A 337 12.53 -6.89 -38.61
CA THR A 337 12.57 -5.43 -38.74
C THR A 337 13.43 -4.90 -39.88
N ASP A 338 14.25 -5.76 -40.50
CA ASP A 338 14.98 -5.49 -41.73
C ASP A 338 14.07 -5.50 -42.97
N ILE A 339 12.87 -6.07 -42.86
CA ILE A 339 11.87 -6.08 -43.93
C ILE A 339 11.22 -4.69 -44.03
N ALA A 340 11.56 -3.93 -45.06
CA ALA A 340 11.12 -2.54 -45.23
C ALA A 340 9.58 -2.36 -45.32
N SER A 341 8.87 -3.37 -45.83
CA SER A 341 7.41 -3.40 -45.96
C SER A 341 6.68 -3.85 -44.70
N LEU A 342 7.38 -4.28 -43.65
CA LEU A 342 6.80 -4.83 -42.42
C LEU A 342 6.76 -3.80 -41.29
N ALA A 343 5.56 -3.35 -40.94
CA ALA A 343 5.35 -2.65 -39.68
C ALA A 343 5.21 -3.67 -38.56
N LEU A 344 5.94 -3.44 -37.47
CA LEU A 344 5.95 -4.32 -36.31
C LEU A 344 5.38 -3.59 -35.10
N MET A 345 4.39 -4.21 -34.47
CA MET A 345 3.90 -3.79 -33.15
C MET A 345 4.01 -4.98 -32.20
N ILE A 346 4.44 -4.72 -30.97
CA ILE A 346 4.47 -5.73 -29.93
C ILE A 346 3.71 -5.22 -28.70
N THR A 347 3.07 -6.12 -27.97
CA THR A 347 2.61 -5.84 -26.60
C THR A 347 3.40 -6.72 -25.64
N MET A 348 3.86 -6.13 -24.53
CA MET A 348 4.60 -6.87 -23.51
C MET A 348 4.34 -6.36 -22.10
N ARG A 349 4.45 -7.25 -21.12
CA ARG A 349 4.52 -6.87 -19.70
C ARG A 349 5.87 -6.27 -19.33
N GLY A 350 5.80 -5.28 -18.44
CA GLY A 350 6.98 -4.56 -17.97
C GLY A 350 7.25 -3.29 -18.77
N ALA A 351 8.38 -2.66 -18.49
CA ALA A 351 8.81 -1.39 -19.07
C ALA A 351 10.02 -1.51 -20.02
N GLU A 352 10.48 -2.73 -20.25
CA GLU A 352 11.67 -3.03 -21.04
C GLU A 352 11.30 -3.51 -22.44
N ARG A 353 12.06 -3.03 -23.44
CA ARG A 353 11.90 -3.42 -24.83
C ARG A 353 12.93 -4.49 -25.19
N PRO A 354 12.59 -5.45 -26.06
CA PRO A 354 13.58 -6.33 -26.67
C PRO A 354 14.70 -5.53 -27.34
N SER A 355 15.94 -6.00 -27.18
CA SER A 355 17.13 -5.42 -27.81
C SER A 355 17.16 -5.75 -29.31
N LYS A 356 18.18 -5.24 -30.02
CA LYS A 356 18.43 -5.46 -31.46
C LYS A 356 17.34 -4.95 -32.42
N VAL A 357 16.28 -4.35 -31.91
CA VAL A 357 15.28 -3.64 -32.71
C VAL A 357 15.49 -2.12 -32.58
N GLN A 358 15.59 -1.43 -33.72
CA GLN A 358 15.55 0.02 -33.75
C GLN A 358 14.11 0.51 -33.60
N TRP A 359 13.62 0.55 -32.35
CA TRP A 359 12.27 1.03 -32.03
C TRP A 359 12.05 2.48 -32.51
N THR A 360 10.88 2.73 -33.09
CA THR A 360 10.50 4.05 -33.61
C THR A 360 10.41 5.07 -32.46
N ARG A 361 10.90 6.29 -32.71
CA ARG A 361 10.91 7.39 -31.74
C ARG A 361 9.92 8.49 -32.14
N PRO A 362 9.34 9.22 -31.16
CA PRO A 362 9.49 9.05 -29.71
C PRO A 362 8.90 7.72 -29.20
N PHE A 363 9.46 7.20 -28.11
CA PHE A 363 8.97 5.95 -27.53
C PHE A 363 7.63 6.21 -26.83
N LEU A 364 6.67 5.30 -27.04
CA LEU A 364 5.47 5.26 -26.21
C LEU A 364 5.88 4.88 -24.77
N PRO A 365 5.56 5.68 -23.74
CA PRO A 365 5.81 5.27 -22.36
C PRO A 365 5.00 4.02 -22.02
N PRO A 366 5.40 3.23 -21.01
CA PRO A 366 4.54 2.16 -20.48
C PRO A 366 3.16 2.73 -20.12
N LEU A 367 2.09 2.02 -20.45
CA LEU A 367 0.72 2.48 -20.21
C LEU A 367 0.49 2.65 -18.71
N GLU A 368 0.05 3.85 -18.35
CA GLU A 368 -0.37 4.22 -17.00
C GLU A 368 -1.85 3.87 -16.77
N PRO A 369 -2.34 3.82 -15.52
CA PRO A 369 -3.76 3.70 -15.25
C PRO A 369 -4.60 4.79 -15.94
N LEU A 370 -5.90 4.55 -16.11
CA LEU A 370 -6.77 5.51 -16.77
C LEU A 370 -6.90 6.78 -15.95
N ALA A 371 -7.04 7.91 -16.64
CA ALA A 371 -7.51 9.13 -16.00
C ALA A 371 -8.89 8.90 -15.37
N GLN A 372 -9.17 9.55 -14.25
CA GLN A 372 -10.41 9.33 -13.49
C GLN A 372 -11.68 9.47 -14.35
N GLU A 373 -11.73 10.49 -15.22
CA GLU A 373 -12.89 10.68 -16.10
C GLU A 373 -13.07 9.54 -17.13
N ALA A 374 -11.97 8.98 -17.65
CA ALA A 374 -12.04 7.83 -18.54
C ALA A 374 -12.44 6.55 -17.78
N ALA A 375 -11.92 6.37 -16.57
CA ALA A 375 -12.29 5.25 -15.69
C ALA A 375 -13.80 5.27 -15.38
N ARG A 376 -14.38 6.44 -15.11
CA ARG A 376 -15.83 6.61 -14.95
C ARG A 376 -16.61 6.22 -16.20
N LYS A 377 -16.18 6.64 -17.39
CA LYS A 377 -16.84 6.27 -18.64
C LYS A 377 -16.83 4.76 -18.87
N VAL A 378 -15.68 4.11 -18.66
CA VAL A 378 -15.57 2.64 -18.74
C VAL A 378 -16.51 1.97 -17.74
N PHE A 379 -16.56 2.47 -16.50
CA PHE A 379 -17.44 1.94 -15.47
C PHE A 379 -18.92 2.06 -15.86
N ILE A 380 -19.35 3.24 -16.31
CA ILE A 380 -20.73 3.54 -16.70
C ILE A 380 -21.16 2.71 -17.92
N ASP A 381 -20.28 2.51 -18.90
CA ASP A 381 -20.58 1.67 -20.06
C ASP A 381 -20.81 0.19 -19.70
N ILE A 382 -20.33 -0.26 -18.52
CA ILE A 382 -20.48 -1.63 -18.03
C ILE A 382 -21.63 -1.77 -17.03
N ALA A 383 -21.68 -0.91 -16.00
CA ALA A 383 -22.59 -1.01 -14.86
C ALA A 383 -23.81 -0.07 -14.96
N GLU A 384 -23.94 0.66 -16.06
CA GLU A 384 -24.91 1.74 -16.29
C GLU A 384 -24.80 2.93 -15.31
N ASP A 385 -25.37 4.06 -15.69
CA ASP A 385 -25.41 5.27 -14.85
C ASP A 385 -26.58 5.21 -13.85
N ARG A 386 -26.50 4.25 -12.92
CA ARG A 386 -27.54 4.00 -11.90
C ARG A 386 -27.14 4.42 -10.49
N HIS A 387 -25.85 4.71 -10.27
CA HIS A 387 -25.29 4.96 -8.95
C HIS A 387 -24.82 6.42 -8.78
N PRO A 388 -24.87 6.97 -7.55
CA PRO A 388 -24.31 8.29 -7.30
C PRO A 388 -22.82 8.34 -7.66
N MET A 389 -22.39 9.41 -8.34
CA MET A 389 -20.99 9.59 -8.77
C MET A 389 -19.98 9.45 -7.62
N GLY A 390 -20.36 9.87 -6.40
CA GLY A 390 -19.50 9.72 -5.22
C GLY A 390 -19.25 8.27 -4.81
N GLU A 391 -20.21 7.36 -5.03
CA GLU A 391 -20.02 5.92 -4.78
C GLU A 391 -19.18 5.28 -5.89
N ILE A 392 -19.40 5.68 -7.14
CA ILE A 392 -18.59 5.24 -8.29
C ILE A 392 -17.13 5.61 -8.06
N ASP A 393 -16.85 6.85 -7.65
CA ASP A 393 -15.49 7.32 -7.35
C ASP A 393 -14.84 6.52 -6.21
N GLN A 394 -15.62 6.16 -5.19
CA GLN A 394 -15.11 5.31 -4.10
C GLN A 394 -14.76 3.91 -4.62
N VAL A 395 -15.59 3.28 -5.45
CA VAL A 395 -15.31 1.97 -6.05
C VAL A 395 -14.09 2.05 -6.97
N LEU A 396 -13.98 3.08 -7.81
CA LEU A 396 -12.84 3.28 -8.71
C LEU A 396 -11.53 3.48 -7.93
N SER A 397 -11.57 4.13 -6.77
CA SER A 397 -10.39 4.27 -5.90
C SER A 397 -9.81 2.93 -5.42
N LEU A 398 -10.63 1.87 -5.39
CA LEU A 398 -10.18 0.50 -5.05
C LEU A 398 -9.42 -0.19 -6.20
N THR A 399 -9.48 0.38 -7.41
CA THR A 399 -8.89 -0.21 -8.62
C THR A 399 -7.60 0.46 -9.06
N ASP A 400 -7.23 1.58 -8.43
CA ASP A 400 -6.22 2.53 -8.93
C ASP A 400 -6.43 2.90 -10.41
N ASN A 401 -7.70 2.95 -10.86
CA ASN A 401 -8.09 3.16 -12.26
C ASN A 401 -7.47 2.18 -13.28
N MET A 402 -7.10 0.98 -12.84
CA MET A 402 -6.58 -0.07 -13.70
C MET A 402 -7.71 -0.67 -14.56
N PRO A 403 -7.65 -0.65 -15.91
CA PRO A 403 -8.75 -1.07 -16.79
C PRO A 403 -9.36 -2.44 -16.46
N LEU A 404 -8.53 -3.46 -16.27
CA LEU A 404 -9.02 -4.81 -15.96
C LEU A 404 -9.76 -4.85 -14.61
N SER A 405 -9.23 -4.15 -13.60
CA SER A 405 -9.85 -4.07 -12.27
C SER A 405 -11.15 -3.27 -12.29
N ILE A 406 -11.22 -2.19 -13.07
CA ILE A 406 -12.47 -1.44 -13.31
C ILE A 406 -13.50 -2.37 -13.95
N ASN A 407 -13.12 -3.10 -15.00
CA ASN A 407 -14.03 -4.02 -15.68
C ASN A 407 -14.55 -5.12 -14.74
N LEU A 408 -13.70 -5.68 -13.87
CA LEU A 408 -14.11 -6.67 -12.88
C LEU A 408 -15.09 -6.09 -11.85
N LEU A 409 -14.77 -4.93 -11.24
CA LEU A 409 -15.66 -4.32 -10.26
C LEU A 409 -16.95 -3.78 -10.87
N ALA A 410 -16.91 -3.20 -12.06
CA ALA A 410 -18.11 -2.71 -12.73
C ALA A 410 -19.10 -3.85 -13.00
N HIS A 411 -18.62 -5.02 -13.44
CA HIS A 411 -19.48 -6.20 -13.56
C HIS A 411 -19.99 -6.74 -12.22
N ALA A 412 -19.21 -6.62 -11.15
CA ALA A 412 -19.68 -7.00 -9.82
C ALA A 412 -20.77 -6.02 -9.32
N VAL A 413 -20.59 -4.72 -9.58
CA VAL A 413 -21.58 -3.68 -9.26
C VAL A 413 -22.87 -3.87 -10.05
N ASP A 414 -22.79 -4.21 -11.34
CA ASP A 414 -23.98 -4.50 -12.17
C ASP A 414 -24.88 -5.61 -11.57
N VAL A 415 -24.32 -6.48 -10.72
CA VAL A 415 -25.03 -7.54 -10.01
C VAL A 415 -25.46 -7.15 -8.59
N GLU A 416 -24.64 -6.42 -7.84
CA GLU A 416 -24.79 -6.24 -6.38
C GLU A 416 -24.92 -4.79 -5.89
N ASP A 417 -24.79 -3.78 -6.76
CA ASP A 417 -24.72 -2.33 -6.48
C ASP A 417 -23.41 -1.85 -5.79
N CYS A 418 -23.08 -0.56 -5.97
CA CYS A 418 -21.87 0.06 -5.41
C CYS A 418 -21.76 -0.07 -3.89
N THR A 419 -22.83 0.23 -3.15
CA THR A 419 -22.82 0.21 -1.69
C THR A 419 -22.50 -1.19 -1.14
N ALA A 420 -23.04 -2.26 -1.74
CA ALA A 420 -22.76 -3.62 -1.30
C ALA A 420 -21.30 -3.99 -1.58
N ILE A 421 -20.78 -3.64 -2.76
CA ILE A 421 -19.37 -3.86 -3.13
C ILE A 421 -18.42 -3.13 -2.18
N LEU A 422 -18.72 -1.88 -1.81
CA LEU A 422 -17.92 -1.12 -0.84
C LEU A 422 -17.94 -1.77 0.56
N LEU A 423 -19.09 -2.22 1.04
CA LEU A 423 -19.21 -2.92 2.32
C LEU A 423 -18.50 -4.28 2.30
N ARG A 424 -18.57 -5.00 1.18
CA ARG A 424 -17.92 -6.30 1.02
C ARG A 424 -16.40 -6.13 0.94
N TRP A 425 -15.93 -5.10 0.24
CA TRP A 425 -14.51 -4.75 0.19
C TRP A 425 -13.92 -4.52 1.58
N GLN A 426 -14.65 -3.88 2.49
CA GLN A 426 -14.19 -3.68 3.88
C GLN A 426 -13.95 -4.98 4.65
N ARG A 427 -14.59 -6.08 4.25
CA ARG A 427 -14.50 -7.41 4.89
C ARG A 427 -13.55 -8.35 4.17
N GLU A 428 -13.53 -8.28 2.84
CA GLU A 428 -12.98 -9.31 1.96
C GLU A 428 -11.85 -8.80 1.06
N HIS A 429 -11.59 -7.48 1.05
CA HIS A 429 -10.57 -6.81 0.24
C HIS A 429 -10.63 -7.27 -1.24
N THR A 430 -9.50 -7.63 -1.86
CA THR A 430 -9.48 -8.09 -3.26
C THR A 430 -10.20 -9.38 -3.55
N SER A 431 -10.68 -10.11 -2.54
CA SER A 431 -11.53 -11.28 -2.81
C SER A 431 -12.77 -10.86 -3.61
N VAL A 432 -13.20 -9.59 -3.48
CA VAL A 432 -14.28 -8.95 -4.25
C VAL A 432 -13.91 -8.73 -5.73
N ILE A 433 -12.67 -8.32 -6.03
CA ILE A 433 -12.18 -8.18 -7.43
C ILE A 433 -11.95 -9.56 -8.05
N SER A 434 -11.64 -10.57 -7.24
CA SER A 434 -11.53 -11.96 -7.65
C SER A 434 -12.89 -12.67 -7.63
N GLU A 435 -13.98 -12.05 -8.14
CA GLU A 435 -15.28 -12.72 -8.30
C GLU A 435 -15.70 -12.92 -9.78
N GLY A 436 -15.96 -14.16 -10.25
CA GLY A 436 -16.15 -14.54 -11.68
C GLY A 436 -15.36 -15.79 -12.15
N TYR A 437 -16.05 -16.82 -12.67
CA TYR A 437 -15.49 -18.17 -12.97
C TYR A 437 -14.33 -18.22 -14.00
N ASP A 438 -14.15 -17.18 -14.82
CA ASP A 438 -13.19 -17.18 -15.96
C ASP A 438 -12.26 -15.94 -16.00
N ARG A 439 -12.55 -14.92 -15.17
CA ARG A 439 -11.79 -13.64 -15.12
C ARG A 439 -11.01 -13.45 -13.81
N ARG A 440 -11.40 -14.16 -12.74
CA ARG A 440 -10.63 -14.40 -11.50
C ARG A 440 -9.20 -14.83 -11.79
N SER A 441 -9.09 -15.84 -12.65
CA SER A 441 -7.84 -16.46 -13.08
C SER A 441 -6.94 -15.44 -13.76
N ASN A 442 -7.45 -14.56 -14.63
CA ASN A 442 -6.59 -13.76 -15.49
C ASN A 442 -5.80 -12.67 -14.76
N LEU A 443 -6.36 -12.03 -13.73
CA LEU A 443 -5.63 -11.00 -12.96
C LEU A 443 -4.63 -11.63 -11.99
N GLU A 444 -5.06 -12.59 -11.16
CA GLU A 444 -4.18 -13.30 -10.23
C GLU A 444 -3.07 -14.05 -10.99
N MET A 445 -3.41 -14.76 -12.07
CA MET A 445 -2.42 -15.41 -12.96
C MET A 445 -1.49 -14.39 -13.60
N SER A 446 -1.99 -13.21 -14.00
CA SER A 446 -1.13 -12.18 -14.56
C SER A 446 -0.10 -11.69 -13.54
N ILE A 447 -0.48 -11.55 -12.27
CA ILE A 447 0.44 -11.14 -11.21
C ILE A 447 1.42 -12.28 -10.90
N SER A 448 0.95 -13.53 -10.78
CA SER A 448 1.80 -14.70 -10.55
C SER A 448 2.87 -14.87 -11.62
N LEU A 449 2.48 -14.82 -12.90
CA LEU A 449 3.41 -14.89 -14.02
C LEU A 449 4.48 -13.78 -13.98
N SER A 450 4.12 -12.57 -13.56
CA SER A 450 5.09 -11.48 -13.40
C SER A 450 6.04 -11.70 -12.21
N LEU A 451 5.59 -12.33 -11.13
CA LEU A 451 6.42 -12.70 -9.97
C LEU A 451 7.38 -13.86 -10.26
N GLU A 452 6.94 -14.79 -11.11
CA GLU A 452 7.69 -15.94 -11.60
C GLU A 452 8.61 -15.60 -12.78
N SER A 453 8.63 -14.34 -13.21
CA SER A 453 9.50 -13.91 -14.29
C SER A 453 10.99 -14.10 -13.93
N PRO A 454 11.83 -14.55 -14.88
CA PRO A 454 13.28 -14.58 -14.73
C PRO A 454 13.89 -13.28 -14.20
N ARG A 455 13.31 -12.11 -14.51
CA ARG A 455 13.77 -10.79 -14.02
C ARG A 455 13.59 -10.61 -12.51
N ILE A 456 12.51 -11.14 -11.94
CA ILE A 456 12.28 -11.14 -10.49
C ILE A 456 13.06 -12.27 -9.83
N ILE A 457 13.03 -13.48 -10.39
CA ILE A 457 13.74 -14.65 -9.85
C ILE A 457 15.24 -14.40 -9.76
N SER A 458 15.84 -13.74 -10.76
CA SER A 458 17.27 -13.41 -10.79
C SER A 458 17.68 -12.26 -9.86
N THR A 459 16.73 -11.57 -9.23
CA THR A 459 17.00 -10.48 -8.29
C THR A 459 16.46 -10.87 -6.90
N PRO A 460 17.30 -11.51 -6.06
CA PRO A 460 16.92 -11.91 -4.70
C PRO A 460 16.30 -10.73 -3.92
N HIS A 461 15.40 -11.02 -3.00
CA HIS A 461 14.70 -10.02 -2.16
C HIS A 461 13.74 -9.07 -2.90
N SER A 462 13.60 -9.13 -4.23
CA SER A 462 12.62 -8.30 -4.96
C SER A 462 11.18 -8.56 -4.51
N GLN A 463 10.83 -9.83 -4.26
CA GLN A 463 9.52 -10.20 -3.73
C GLN A 463 9.35 -9.69 -2.29
N GLU A 464 10.39 -9.75 -1.46
CA GLU A 464 10.35 -9.17 -0.10
C GLU A 464 10.10 -7.64 -0.17
N LEU A 465 10.80 -6.92 -1.04
CA LEU A 465 10.55 -5.49 -1.24
C LEU A 465 9.11 -5.22 -1.71
N LEU A 466 8.59 -6.03 -2.63
CA LEU A 466 7.22 -5.90 -3.11
C LEU A 466 6.19 -6.19 -2.01
N SER A 467 6.40 -7.22 -1.18
CA SER A 467 5.57 -7.51 -0.01
C SER A 467 5.56 -6.34 0.98
N LEU A 468 6.72 -5.71 1.22
CA LEU A 468 6.83 -4.54 2.09
C LEU A 468 6.10 -3.32 1.51
N LEU A 469 6.29 -3.03 0.22
CA LEU A 469 5.59 -1.94 -0.47
C LEU A 469 4.07 -2.16 -0.52
N SER A 470 3.63 -3.41 -0.46
CA SER A 470 2.20 -3.76 -0.50
C SER A 470 1.42 -3.28 0.73
N ILE A 471 2.10 -3.14 1.87
CA ILE A 471 1.52 -2.55 3.09
C ILE A 471 1.77 -1.03 3.20
N LEU A 472 2.31 -0.39 2.15
CA LEU A 472 2.67 1.03 2.12
C LEU A 472 1.91 1.77 0.99
N PRO A 473 0.65 2.21 1.23
CA PRO A 473 -0.18 2.86 0.21
C PRO A 473 0.41 4.14 -0.40
N ASP A 474 1.22 4.89 0.35
CA ASP A 474 1.90 6.10 -0.16
C ASP A 474 3.23 5.76 -0.86
N GLY A 475 3.64 4.49 -0.85
CA GLY A 475 4.93 4.05 -1.37
C GLY A 475 6.12 4.62 -0.61
N LEU A 476 7.31 4.56 -1.20
CA LEU A 476 8.57 5.07 -0.62
C LEU A 476 9.41 5.83 -1.66
N SER A 477 10.03 6.93 -1.24
CA SER A 477 11.06 7.63 -2.04
C SER A 477 12.41 6.90 -2.00
N ASP A 478 13.31 7.25 -2.91
CA ASP A 478 14.68 6.71 -2.92
C ASP A 478 15.49 7.07 -1.68
N VAL A 479 15.18 8.21 -1.06
CA VAL A 479 15.81 8.61 0.20
C VAL A 479 15.37 7.69 1.32
N GLU A 480 14.08 7.40 1.42
CA GLU A 480 13.53 6.48 2.42
C GLU A 480 14.02 5.06 2.20
N LEU A 481 14.03 4.56 0.96
CA LEU A 481 14.58 3.23 0.65
C LEU A 481 16.03 3.06 1.10
N LYS A 482 16.86 4.12 0.99
CA LYS A 482 18.28 4.10 1.41
C LYS A 482 18.49 4.33 2.90
N GLN A 483 17.68 5.18 3.53
CA GLN A 483 17.85 5.58 4.93
C GLN A 483 17.19 4.60 5.90
N SER A 484 16.16 3.90 5.45
CA SER A 484 15.48 2.91 6.26
C SER A 484 16.40 1.73 6.50
N LYS A 485 16.51 1.28 7.76
CA LYS A 485 17.21 0.05 8.14
C LYS A 485 16.39 -1.19 7.75
N PHE A 486 15.93 -1.25 6.50
CA PHE A 486 15.21 -2.41 6.00
C PHE A 486 16.13 -3.63 5.99
N ALA A 487 15.60 -4.77 6.42
CA ALA A 487 16.31 -6.06 6.35
C ALA A 487 16.31 -6.63 4.92
N ILE A 488 16.45 -5.77 3.91
CA ILE A 488 16.40 -6.11 2.48
C ILE A 488 17.73 -5.68 1.87
N GLN A 489 18.49 -6.66 1.37
CA GLN A 489 19.74 -6.40 0.67
C GLN A 489 19.47 -5.94 -0.76
N ASP A 490 20.44 -5.22 -1.36
CA ASP A 490 20.39 -4.79 -2.76
C ASP A 490 19.08 -4.08 -3.18
N ILE A 491 18.57 -3.21 -2.29
CA ILE A 491 17.25 -2.60 -2.43
C ILE A 491 17.05 -1.80 -3.73
N LEU A 492 18.11 -1.20 -4.26
CA LEU A 492 18.06 -0.46 -5.53
C LEU A 492 17.91 -1.42 -6.72
N ASP A 493 18.47 -2.62 -6.63
CA ASP A 493 18.38 -3.64 -7.67
C ASP A 493 16.99 -4.26 -7.65
N CYS A 494 16.47 -4.52 -6.45
CA CYS A 494 15.07 -4.87 -6.23
C CYS A 494 14.13 -3.82 -6.85
N LYS A 495 14.34 -2.52 -6.54
CA LYS A 495 13.56 -1.42 -7.15
C LYS A 495 13.62 -1.48 -8.68
N ARG A 496 14.81 -1.65 -9.26
CA ARG A 496 14.99 -1.73 -10.72
C ARG A 496 14.23 -2.92 -11.31
N ALA A 497 14.29 -4.08 -10.67
CA ALA A 497 13.57 -5.27 -11.11
C ALA A 497 12.05 -5.06 -11.09
N LEU A 498 11.51 -4.50 -9.99
CA LEU A 498 10.07 -4.20 -9.87
C LEU A 498 9.56 -3.18 -10.89
N LEU A 499 10.37 -2.16 -11.23
CA LEU A 499 10.03 -1.19 -12.27
C LEU A 499 10.09 -1.81 -13.67
N ARG A 500 11.10 -2.66 -13.94
CA ARG A 500 11.25 -3.35 -15.23
C ARG A 500 10.10 -4.31 -15.51
N THR A 501 9.54 -4.96 -14.50
CA THR A 501 8.37 -5.85 -14.63
C THR A 501 7.03 -5.13 -14.47
N SER A 502 7.04 -3.84 -14.16
CA SER A 502 5.83 -3.04 -13.88
C SER A 502 4.98 -3.58 -12.73
N LEU A 503 5.59 -4.34 -11.80
CA LEU A 503 4.96 -4.72 -10.52
C LEU A 503 4.91 -3.52 -9.56
N ALA A 504 5.79 -2.55 -9.75
CA ALA A 504 5.76 -1.24 -9.10
C ALA A 504 5.90 -0.13 -10.14
N TYR A 505 5.49 1.07 -9.77
CA TYR A 505 5.64 2.28 -10.59
C TYR A 505 6.15 3.44 -9.74
N THR A 506 6.63 4.49 -10.39
CA THR A 506 7.06 5.72 -9.74
C THR A 506 6.03 6.81 -10.03
N ASP A 507 5.44 7.40 -8.98
CA ASP A 507 4.46 8.47 -9.15
C ASP A 507 5.13 9.83 -9.49
N GLY A 508 4.31 10.86 -9.71
CA GLY A 508 4.80 12.22 -9.99
C GLY A 508 5.67 12.82 -8.87
N ASN A 509 5.54 12.32 -7.64
CA ASN A 509 6.34 12.70 -6.48
C ASN A 509 7.61 11.85 -6.32
N LYS A 510 7.94 11.02 -7.32
CA LYS A 510 9.09 10.12 -7.34
C LYS A 510 9.07 9.06 -6.23
N ARG A 511 7.87 8.66 -5.79
CA ARG A 511 7.68 7.58 -4.81
C ARG A 511 7.40 6.28 -5.55
N LEU A 512 8.08 5.23 -5.13
CA LEU A 512 7.86 3.86 -5.60
C LEU A 512 6.59 3.32 -4.96
N LYS A 513 5.55 3.11 -5.77
CA LYS A 513 4.22 2.65 -5.37
C LYS A 513 3.86 1.33 -6.04
N VAL A 514 2.88 0.64 -5.48
CA VAL A 514 2.34 -0.61 -5.99
C VAL A 514 0.83 -0.43 -6.13
N LEU A 515 0.27 -0.91 -7.24
CA LEU A 515 -1.16 -0.78 -7.51
C LEU A 515 -1.97 -1.64 -6.53
N VAL A 516 -3.13 -1.14 -6.07
CA VAL A 516 -4.02 -1.82 -5.11
C VAL A 516 -4.24 -3.31 -5.46
N PRO A 517 -4.55 -3.72 -6.71
CA PRO A 517 -4.72 -5.14 -7.02
C PRO A 517 -3.48 -6.01 -6.74
N ILE A 518 -2.28 -5.47 -6.99
CA ILE A 518 -1.01 -6.16 -6.71
C ILE A 518 -0.76 -6.19 -5.20
N ARG A 519 -0.98 -5.06 -4.51
CA ARG A 519 -0.78 -4.96 -3.04
C ARG A 519 -1.56 -6.03 -2.31
N GLU A 520 -2.79 -6.22 -2.73
CA GLU A 520 -3.74 -7.11 -2.11
C GLU A 520 -3.51 -8.58 -2.53
N TYR A 521 -3.07 -8.85 -3.77
CA TYR A 521 -2.54 -10.16 -4.14
C TYR A 521 -1.37 -10.56 -3.23
N MET A 522 -0.43 -9.64 -3.00
CA MET A 522 0.71 -9.88 -2.11
C MET A 522 0.24 -10.08 -0.67
N ALA A 523 -0.72 -9.30 -0.17
CA ALA A 523 -1.26 -9.49 1.18
C ALA A 523 -1.88 -10.89 1.39
N LYS A 524 -2.52 -11.44 0.35
CA LYS A 524 -3.16 -12.77 0.38
C LYS A 524 -2.15 -13.93 0.27
N PHE A 525 -1.18 -13.83 -0.64
CA PHE A 525 -0.31 -14.97 -0.98
C PHE A 525 1.12 -14.86 -0.46
N LEU A 526 1.65 -13.65 -0.32
CA LEU A 526 3.05 -13.36 0.06
C LEU A 526 3.13 -12.16 1.03
N PRO A 527 2.47 -12.19 2.19
CA PRO A 527 2.48 -11.07 3.13
C PRO A 527 3.89 -10.81 3.69
N PRO A 528 4.24 -9.55 4.01
CA PRO A 528 5.52 -9.25 4.63
C PRO A 528 5.64 -9.92 6.00
N VAL A 529 6.84 -10.40 6.31
CA VAL A 529 7.14 -11.04 7.59
C VAL A 529 7.59 -10.02 8.65
N ASP A 530 7.36 -10.31 9.92
CA ASP A 530 7.65 -9.40 11.05
C ASP A 530 9.07 -8.83 11.06
N LYS A 531 10.08 -9.61 10.63
CA LYS A 531 11.48 -9.16 10.53
C LYS A 531 11.63 -7.91 9.64
N MET A 532 10.72 -7.71 8.68
CA MET A 532 10.70 -6.57 7.77
C MET A 532 9.79 -5.44 8.26
N ILE A 533 8.68 -5.78 8.93
CA ILE A 533 7.70 -4.82 9.43
C ILE A 533 8.25 -4.07 10.65
N LYS A 534 8.90 -4.77 11.59
CA LYS A 534 9.37 -4.17 12.86
C LYS A 534 10.34 -2.99 12.67
N PRO A 535 11.36 -3.05 11.80
CA PRO A 535 12.23 -1.90 11.54
C PRO A 535 11.48 -0.69 10.96
N LEU A 536 10.50 -0.95 10.09
CA LEU A 536 9.67 0.08 9.46
C LEU A 536 8.72 0.75 10.48
N PHE A 537 8.07 -0.06 11.32
CA PHE A 537 7.24 0.44 12.41
C PHE A 537 8.06 1.30 13.38
N LYS A 538 9.25 0.82 13.80
CA LYS A 538 10.17 1.57 14.65
C LYS A 538 10.60 2.89 14.00
N HIS A 539 10.88 2.89 12.69
CA HIS A 539 11.22 4.11 11.95
C HIS A 539 10.11 5.17 12.03
N PHE A 540 8.85 4.78 11.81
CA PHE A 540 7.72 5.70 11.89
C PHE A 540 7.43 6.14 13.33
N GLN A 541 7.60 5.25 14.31
CA GLN A 541 7.51 5.59 15.73
C GLN A 541 8.54 6.65 16.12
N GLU A 542 9.81 6.47 15.73
CA GLU A 542 10.89 7.44 15.97
C GLU A 542 10.59 8.78 15.28
N LEU A 543 10.10 8.76 14.04
CA LEU A 543 9.73 9.97 13.31
C LEU A 543 8.64 10.78 14.02
N LEU A 544 7.61 10.10 14.54
CA LEU A 544 6.54 10.71 15.32
C LEU A 544 7.03 11.24 16.67
N GLN A 545 7.89 10.48 17.37
CA GLN A 545 8.47 10.90 18.66
C GLN A 545 9.34 12.15 18.51
N VAL A 546 10.18 12.20 17.48
CA VAL A 546 11.03 13.37 17.20
C VAL A 546 10.18 14.59 16.88
N TYR A 547 9.13 14.43 16.06
CA TYR A 547 8.18 15.50 15.79
C TYR A 547 7.56 16.06 17.08
N LEU A 548 7.08 15.19 17.97
CA LEU A 548 6.45 15.59 19.23
C LEU A 548 7.42 16.23 20.22
N ALA A 549 8.66 15.74 20.31
CA ALA A 549 9.69 16.36 21.13
C ALA A 549 10.02 17.80 20.70
N ASP A 550 9.80 18.12 19.42
CA ASP A 550 10.03 19.44 18.83
C ASP A 550 8.76 20.33 18.85
N THR A 551 7.60 19.83 19.33
CA THR A 551 6.38 20.63 19.46
C THR A 551 6.52 21.68 20.58
N GLY A 552 7.02 22.87 20.22
CA GLY A 552 7.25 23.99 21.14
C GLY A 552 8.38 24.92 20.70
N LYS A 553 9.27 24.44 19.83
CA LYS A 553 10.11 25.26 18.94
C LYS A 553 9.48 25.16 17.55
N GLN A 554 9.74 26.06 16.62
CA GLN A 554 9.17 26.00 15.27
C GLN A 554 9.38 24.59 14.69
N SER A 555 8.35 23.74 14.72
CA SER A 555 8.49 22.34 14.32
C SER A 555 9.04 22.33 12.91
N SER A 556 10.16 21.65 12.70
CA SER A 556 10.84 21.77 11.41
C SER A 556 9.88 21.34 10.29
N ALA A 557 9.63 22.24 9.32
CA ALA A 557 8.68 22.00 8.24
C ALA A 557 8.96 20.67 7.50
N LEU A 558 10.21 20.24 7.55
CA LEU A 558 10.72 18.99 7.00
C LEU A 558 10.15 17.72 7.69
N TYR A 559 9.89 17.73 9.00
CA TYR A 559 9.23 16.60 9.67
C TYR A 559 7.75 16.51 9.31
N VAL A 560 7.07 17.66 9.23
CA VAL A 560 5.66 17.72 8.83
C VAL A 560 5.48 17.21 7.40
N GLU A 561 6.37 17.60 6.50
CA GLU A 561 6.40 17.13 5.11
C GLU A 561 6.63 15.61 5.01
N ARG A 562 7.58 15.07 5.79
CA ARG A 562 7.87 13.62 5.82
C ARG A 562 6.70 12.80 6.38
N LEU A 563 6.10 13.24 7.49
CA LEU A 563 4.94 12.57 8.09
C LEU A 563 3.71 12.67 7.19
N THR A 564 3.52 13.82 6.53
CA THR A 564 2.48 14.02 5.53
C THR A 564 2.62 13.07 4.34
N SER A 565 3.86 12.89 3.85
CA SER A 565 4.16 12.03 2.70
C SER A 565 4.03 10.54 2.99
N ASN A 566 3.97 10.15 4.28
CA ASN A 566 3.80 8.78 4.74
C ASN A 566 2.52 8.61 5.57
N TYR A 567 1.54 9.49 5.40
CA TYR A 567 0.36 9.52 6.25
C TYR A 567 -0.39 8.18 6.25
N THR A 568 -0.72 7.67 5.06
CA THR A 568 -1.43 6.41 4.86
C THR A 568 -0.52 5.21 5.15
N ASN A 569 0.79 5.34 4.92
CA ASN A 569 1.77 4.34 5.34
C ASN A 569 1.73 4.12 6.86
N ILE A 570 1.84 5.21 7.64
CA ILE A 570 1.81 5.19 9.10
C ILE A 570 0.46 4.64 9.59
N GLN A 571 -0.63 5.14 9.01
CA GLN A 571 -1.98 4.68 9.32
C GLN A 571 -2.11 3.16 9.14
N ASN A 572 -1.68 2.63 7.99
CA ASN A 572 -1.85 1.22 7.66
C ASN A 572 -1.01 0.30 8.57
N ILE A 573 0.22 0.69 8.90
CA ILE A 573 1.08 -0.10 9.78
C ILE A 573 0.56 -0.10 11.22
N ILE A 574 0.11 1.06 11.71
CA ILE A 574 -0.50 1.14 13.04
C ILE A 574 -1.74 0.25 13.09
N GLN A 575 -2.62 0.31 12.09
CA GLN A 575 -3.83 -0.53 12.03
C GLN A 575 -3.51 -2.02 12.09
N ASN A 576 -2.46 -2.48 11.42
CA ASN A 576 -2.05 -3.89 11.46
C ASN A 576 -1.59 -4.35 12.86
N GLY A 577 -1.13 -3.44 13.72
CA GLY A 577 -0.71 -3.78 15.10
C GLY A 577 -1.83 -3.64 16.15
N LEU A 578 -3.03 -3.18 15.77
CA LEU A 578 -4.15 -2.88 16.67
C LEU A 578 -5.15 -4.04 16.79
N TYR A 579 -4.69 -5.21 17.24
CA TYR A 579 -5.57 -6.33 17.58
C TYR A 579 -5.14 -7.06 18.87
N PRO A 580 -6.09 -7.66 19.61
CA PRO A 580 -5.77 -8.37 20.85
C PRO A 580 -4.77 -9.51 20.64
N GLY A 581 -3.68 -9.52 21.42
CA GLY A 581 -2.65 -10.56 21.34
C GLY A 581 -1.48 -10.27 20.37
N HIS A 582 -1.49 -9.16 19.64
CA HIS A 582 -0.31 -8.75 18.86
C HIS A 582 0.86 -8.39 19.82
N PRO A 583 2.09 -8.90 19.60
CA PRO A 583 3.24 -8.64 20.47
C PRO A 583 3.54 -7.15 20.68
N ASP A 584 3.34 -6.35 19.64
CA ASP A 584 3.63 -4.90 19.63
C ASP A 584 2.36 -4.05 19.81
N LEU A 585 1.26 -4.62 20.35
CA LEU A 585 -0.02 -3.91 20.54
C LEU A 585 0.15 -2.60 21.32
N ALA A 586 0.94 -2.68 22.39
CA ALA A 586 1.23 -1.56 23.26
C ALA A 586 1.99 -0.41 22.57
N ASP A 587 3.00 -0.74 21.76
CA ASP A 587 3.70 0.27 20.96
C ASP A 587 2.78 0.83 19.87
N SER A 588 1.92 0.00 19.28
CA SER A 588 0.94 0.41 18.26
C SER A 588 -0.09 1.41 18.82
N ILE A 589 -0.54 1.19 20.04
CA ILE A 589 -1.36 2.13 20.82
C ILE A 589 -0.62 3.46 21.04
N SER A 590 0.63 3.40 21.50
CA SER A 590 1.46 4.60 21.74
C SER A 590 1.67 5.40 20.45
N CYS A 591 2.00 4.73 19.35
CA CYS A 591 2.09 5.31 18.02
C CYS A 591 0.76 5.91 17.56
N THR A 592 -0.37 5.27 17.84
CA THR A 592 -1.71 5.80 17.53
C THR A 592 -1.92 7.14 18.22
N SER A 593 -1.61 7.24 19.52
CA SER A 593 -1.71 8.48 20.28
C SER A 593 -0.84 9.60 19.68
N HIS A 594 0.41 9.28 19.32
CA HIS A 594 1.31 10.24 18.69
C HIS A 594 0.82 10.70 17.30
N PHE A 595 0.29 9.78 16.50
CA PHE A 595 -0.25 10.06 15.18
C PHE A 595 -1.51 10.93 15.24
N LEU A 596 -2.40 10.67 16.20
CA LEU A 596 -3.57 11.54 16.45
C LEU A 596 -3.15 12.97 16.80
N ARG A 597 -2.13 13.15 17.64
CA ARG A 597 -1.59 14.48 17.97
C ARG A 597 -0.94 15.18 16.77
N PHE A 598 -0.30 14.42 15.87
CA PHE A 598 0.16 14.97 14.60
C PHE A 598 -1.01 15.47 13.73
N ASN A 599 -2.10 14.71 13.64
CA ASN A 599 -3.29 15.11 12.89
C ASN A 599 -3.92 16.38 13.47
N GLU A 600 -4.00 16.47 14.79
CA GLU A 600 -4.48 17.67 15.49
C GLU A 600 -3.65 18.91 15.16
N ASN A 601 -2.32 18.80 15.29
CA ASN A 601 -1.41 19.92 15.04
C ASN A 601 -1.40 20.39 13.58
N THR A 602 -1.74 19.50 12.64
CA THR A 602 -1.76 19.80 11.20
C THR A 602 -3.16 20.08 10.65
N GLY A 603 -4.20 20.04 11.50
CA GLY A 603 -5.59 20.28 11.11
C GLY A 603 -6.20 19.18 10.23
N ARG A 604 -5.66 17.95 10.28
CA ARG A 604 -6.18 16.78 9.54
C ARG A 604 -7.31 16.11 10.32
N GLU A 605 -8.28 15.55 9.60
CA GLU A 605 -9.36 14.78 10.22
C GLU A 605 -8.80 13.55 10.95
N ALA A 606 -9.25 13.35 12.19
CA ALA A 606 -8.93 12.16 12.95
C ALA A 606 -9.68 10.97 12.34
N ILE A 607 -8.94 10.10 11.65
CA ILE A 607 -9.50 8.84 11.16
C ILE A 607 -9.77 7.94 12.38
N PRO A 608 -10.92 7.25 12.45
CA PRO A 608 -11.22 6.33 13.55
C PRO A 608 -10.33 5.08 13.47
N LEU A 609 -9.07 5.22 13.88
CA LEU A 609 -8.13 4.10 14.03
C LEU A 609 -8.62 3.09 15.09
N VAL A 610 -9.49 3.53 16.00
CA VAL A 610 -9.95 2.79 17.18
C VAL A 610 -11.22 1.97 16.91
N ASP A 611 -12.01 2.30 15.88
CA ASP A 611 -13.29 1.61 15.63
C ASP A 611 -13.10 0.13 15.22
N LYS A 612 -11.90 -0.25 14.76
CA LYS A 612 -11.55 -1.65 14.43
C LYS A 612 -11.07 -2.49 15.61
N VAL A 613 -10.76 -1.90 16.78
CA VAL A 613 -10.40 -2.66 18.00
C VAL A 613 -11.61 -3.47 18.53
N ILE A 614 -12.82 -3.13 18.08
CA ILE A 614 -14.10 -3.67 18.60
C ILE A 614 -14.65 -4.82 17.71
N TRP A 615 -14.07 -5.10 16.53
CA TRP A 615 -14.66 -6.01 15.53
C TRP A 615 -13.80 -7.22 15.16
N TRP A 616 -13.22 -7.92 16.13
CA TRP A 616 -12.83 -9.33 15.96
C TRP A 616 -13.33 -10.15 17.18
N PRO A 617 -13.94 -11.34 16.99
CA PRO A 617 -14.51 -12.16 18.07
C PRO A 617 -13.49 -12.61 19.12
#